data_AF-H0HNJ4-F1
#
_entry.id   AF-H0HNJ4-F1
#
_cell.length_a   1.000
_cell.length_b   1.000
_cell.length_c   1.000
_cell.angle_alpha   90.00
_cell.angle_beta   90.00
_cell.angle_gamma   90.00
#
_symmetry.space_group_name_H-M   'P 1'
#
loop_
_entity.id
_entity.type
_entity.pdbx_description
1 polymer ?
#
loop_
_entity_poly.entity_id
_entity_poly.type
_entity_poly.pdbx_seq_one_letter_code
_entity_poly.pdbx_strand_id
1 'polypeptide(L)' 'MSPSEMAIELEKMARAKATWLDTFSSGRNKRPELEIITKRRELDVLEQAVADYRRQA' A
#
# COMPACT_ATOMS: atom_id res chain seq x y z
N MET A 1 -4.66 18.08 9.35
CA MET A 1 -4.92 17.25 8.17
C MET A 1 -6.34 16.73 8.30
N SER A 2 -7.19 17.05 7.34
CA SER A 2 -8.57 16.55 7.22
C SER A 2 -8.59 15.05 6.86
N PRO A 3 -9.70 14.34 7.09
CA PRO A 3 -9.85 12.95 6.64
C PRO A 3 -9.59 12.77 5.14
N SER A 4 -10.01 13.72 4.30
CA SER A 4 -9.76 13.70 2.86
C SER A 4 -8.26 13.82 2.53
N GLU A 5 -7.54 14.71 3.19
CA GLU A 5 -6.09 14.85 3.02
C GLU A 5 -5.35 13.60 3.50
N MET A 6 -5.77 13.00 4.62
CA MET A 6 -5.23 11.72 5.10
C MET A 6 -5.41 10.61 4.06
N ALA A 7 -6.61 10.47 3.49
CA ALA A 7 -6.89 9.47 2.48
C ALA A 7 -6.01 9.65 1.24
N ILE A 8 -5.77 10.88 0.80
CA ILE A 8 -4.91 11.18 -0.36
C ILE A 8 -3.46 10.76 -0.11
N GLU A 9 -2.90 11.09 1.05
CA GLU A 9 -1.50 10.74 1.36
C GLU A 9 -1.31 9.23 1.55
N LEU A 10 -2.26 8.57 2.23
CA LEU A 10 -2.22 7.12 2.38
C LEU A 10 -2.39 6.39 1.04
N GLU A 11 -3.21 6.91 0.14
CA GLU A 11 -3.38 6.35 -1.21
C GLU A 11 -2.08 6.44 -2.03
N LYS A 12 -1.32 7.53 -1.92
CA LYS A 12 0.00 7.64 -2.56
C LYS A 12 0.95 6.55 -2.05
N MET A 13 0.96 6.31 -0.74
CA MET A 13 1.78 5.26 -0.13
C MET A 13 1.36 3.86 -0.59
N ALA A 14 0.04 3.59 -0.66
CA ALA A 14 -0.50 2.33 -1.16
C ALA A 14 -0.05 2.09 -2.61
N ARG A 15 -0.20 3.10 -3.49
CA ARG A 15 0.25 3.01 -4.88
C ARG A 15 1.74 2.73 -5.00
N ALA A 16 2.59 3.40 -4.21
CA ALA A 16 4.03 3.14 -4.21
C ALA A 16 4.36 1.70 -3.80
N LYS A 17 3.66 1.14 -2.80
CA LYS A 17 3.83 -0.28 -2.43
C LYS A 17 3.31 -1.24 -3.50
N ALA A 18 2.19 -0.94 -4.14
CA ALA A 18 1.66 -1.74 -5.23
C ALA A 18 2.66 -1.81 -6.39
N THR A 19 3.25 -0.69 -6.80
CA THR A 19 4.32 -0.64 -7.83
C THR A 19 5.55 -1.45 -7.42
N TRP A 20 5.94 -1.37 -6.14
CA TRP A 20 7.04 -2.18 -5.63
C TRP A 20 6.71 -3.68 -5.73
N LEU A 21 5.51 -4.10 -5.32
CA LEU A 21 5.09 -5.50 -5.38
C LEU A 21 5.02 -6.00 -6.83
N ASP A 22 4.54 -5.20 -7.78
CA ASP A 22 4.54 -5.54 -9.20
C ASP A 22 5.96 -5.83 -9.71
N THR A 23 6.91 -4.96 -9.35
CA THR A 23 8.32 -5.07 -9.78
C THR A 23 9.05 -6.24 -9.13
N PHE A 24 8.77 -6.51 -7.85
CA PHE A 24 9.64 -7.34 -7.00
C PHE A 24 8.99 -8.63 -6.49
N SER A 25 7.73 -8.92 -6.80
CA SER A 25 7.07 -10.17 -6.37
C SER A 25 7.35 -11.37 -7.26
N SER A 26 7.87 -11.14 -8.47
CA SER A 26 8.15 -12.19 -9.45
C SER A 26 9.31 -11.81 -10.38
N GLY A 27 9.68 -12.74 -11.28
CA GLY A 27 10.70 -12.50 -12.30
C GLY A 27 12.13 -12.38 -11.75
N ARG A 28 13.01 -11.76 -12.55
CA ARG A 28 14.46 -11.68 -12.28
C ARG A 28 14.81 -10.81 -11.06
N ASN A 29 13.95 -9.86 -10.73
CA ASN A 29 14.13 -8.96 -9.58
C ASN A 29 13.41 -9.46 -8.33
N LYS A 30 12.86 -10.68 -8.34
CA LYS A 30 12.08 -11.18 -7.21
C LYS A 30 12.86 -11.07 -5.89
N ARG A 31 12.26 -10.39 -4.93
CA ARG A 31 12.76 -10.25 -3.55
C ARG A 31 12.43 -11.50 -2.72
N PRO A 32 13.06 -11.69 -1.55
CA PRO A 32 12.72 -12.79 -0.66
C PRO A 32 11.23 -12.84 -0.32
N GLU A 33 10.67 -14.05 -0.22
CA GLU A 33 9.23 -14.27 -0.03
C GLU A 33 8.69 -13.57 1.24
N LEU A 34 9.45 -13.60 2.33
CA LEU A 34 9.07 -12.94 3.58
C LEU A 34 8.94 -11.42 3.43
N GLU A 35 9.78 -10.80 2.60
CA GLU A 35 9.70 -9.36 2.30
C GLU A 35 8.43 -9.07 1.49
N ILE A 36 8.13 -9.89 0.47
CA ILE A 36 6.92 -9.77 -0.34
C ILE A 36 5.66 -9.92 0.53
N ILE A 37 5.60 -10.92 1.40
CA ILE A 37 4.47 -11.13 2.33
C ILE A 37 4.29 -9.91 3.24
N THR A 38 5.38 -9.37 3.76
CA THR A 38 5.35 -8.16 4.60
C THR A 38 4.80 -6.97 3.82
N LYS A 39 5.28 -6.75 2.58
CA LYS A 39 4.79 -5.65 1.73
C LYS A 39 3.34 -5.79 1.30
N ARG A 40 2.85 -7.02 1.08
CA ARG A 40 1.42 -7.29 0.84
C ARG A 40 0.57 -6.89 2.04
N ARG A 41 0.94 -7.34 3.25
CA ARG A 41 0.22 -6.97 4.49
C ARG A 41 0.22 -5.46 4.72
N GLU A 42 1.36 -4.80 4.49
CA GLU A 42 1.46 -3.34 4.60
C GLU A 42 0.55 -2.63 3.58
N LEU A 43 0.42 -3.15 2.36
CA LEU A 43 -0.50 -2.62 1.35
C LEU A 43 -1.96 -2.78 1.81
N ASP A 44 -2.35 -3.98 2.27
CA ASP A 44 -3.71 -4.26 2.74
C ASP A 44 -4.12 -3.29 3.87
N VAL A 45 -3.22 -3.03 4.81
CA VAL A 45 -3.45 -2.06 5.91
C VAL A 45 -3.63 -0.64 5.37
N LEU A 46 -2.83 -0.21 4.40
CA LEU A 46 -2.96 1.12 3.81
C LEU A 46 -4.26 1.28 3.05
N GLU A 47 -4.67 0.28 2.27
CA GLU A 47 -5.93 0.29 1.53
C GLU A 47 -7.13 0.35 2.47
N GLN A 48 -7.10 -0.42 3.57
CA GLN A 48 -8.12 -0.34 4.61
C GLN A 48 -8.17 1.05 5.24
N ALA A 49 -7.03 1.63 5.60
CA ALA A 49 -6.97 2.96 6.20
C ALA A 49 -7.49 4.05 5.23
N VAL A 50 -7.14 3.98 3.95
CA VAL A 50 -7.70 4.88 2.91
C VAL A 50 -9.22 4.78 2.88
N ALA A 51 -9.77 3.56 2.87
CA ALA A 51 -11.20 3.35 2.88
C ALA A 51 -11.86 3.91 4.15
N ASP A 52 -11.23 3.75 5.31
CA ASP A 52 -11.74 4.26 6.59
C ASP A 52 -11.77 5.79 6.63
N TYR A 53 -10.71 6.46 6.17
CA TYR A 53 -10.66 7.92 6.12
C TYR A 53 -11.62 8.51 5.08
N ARG A 54 -11.80 7.85 3.92
CA ARG A 54 -12.80 8.27 2.91
C ARG A 54 -14.23 8.19 3.43
N ARG A 55 -14.54 7.28 4.36
CA ARG A 55 -15.87 7.19 5.00
C ARG A 55 -16.11 8.28 6.05
N GLN A 56 -15.05 8.90 6.55
CA GLN A 56 -15.11 9.97 7.58
C GLN A 56 -15.00 11.38 6.98
N ALA A 57 -14.70 11.48 5.68
CA ALA A 57 -14.64 12.72 4.90
C ALA A 57 -16.06 13.16 4.47
#